data_AF-A0A453G2R3-F1
#
_entry.id   AF-A0A453G2R3-F1
#
_cell.length_a   1.000
_cell.length_b   1.000
_cell.length_c   1.000
_cell.angle_alpha   90.00
_cell.angle_beta   90.00
_cell.angle_gamma   90.00
#
_symmetry.space_group_name_H-M   'P 1'
#
loop_
_entity.id
_entity.type
_entity.pdbx_description
1 polymer ?
#
loop_
_entity_poly.entity_id
_entity_poly.type
_entity_poly.pdbx_seq_one_letter_code
_entity_poly.pdbx_strand_id
1 'polypeptide(L)'
;MVVNGRPLKKARTRAEARDFAGFPAATDGGAVGTFREAVRGFLARHARLLPLPSIFSPAAAAAPPHLLTWRVSLRVGEEGAEEDAGGCGVELNVVEEDVLRSRSVYCDQCRVVGWSGHPVCGKRYHFIIENDSIQMAGRRRTCCLRCGTPMAAAESRCLLCNFDMEGEELEECGYLHLDDSSHLLHAVVHANGYGHLLRVNGREGGSRHLTGRDIMSFWDRLCKVLHVR
;
A
#
# COMPACT_ATOMS: atom_id res chain seq x y z
N MET A 1 32.56 -36.86 -9.11
CA MET A 1 31.18 -36.63 -9.60
C MET A 1 30.58 -35.50 -8.78
N VAL A 2 30.45 -34.30 -9.36
CA VAL A 2 29.89 -33.12 -8.66
C VAL A 2 28.38 -33.11 -8.92
N VAL A 3 27.60 -33.36 -7.88
CA VAL A 3 26.13 -33.32 -7.94
C VAL A 3 25.71 -31.85 -7.82
N ASN A 4 25.48 -31.20 -8.96
CA ASN A 4 24.92 -29.85 -8.99
C ASN A 4 23.43 -29.92 -8.60
N GLY A 5 23.14 -29.59 -7.34
CA GLY A 5 21.78 -29.42 -6.83
C GLY A 5 21.05 -28.32 -7.59
N ARG A 6 19.94 -28.68 -8.24
CA ARG A 6 19.05 -27.73 -8.93
C ARG A 6 18.45 -26.76 -7.89
N PRO A 7 18.42 -25.44 -8.15
CA PRO A 7 17.76 -24.52 -7.25
C PRO A 7 16.26 -24.78 -7.25
N LEU A 8 15.69 -24.99 -6.06
CA LEU A 8 14.24 -25.10 -5.84
C LEU A 8 13.58 -23.82 -6.34
N LYS A 9 12.82 -23.93 -7.43
CA LYS A 9 11.90 -22.88 -7.89
C LYS A 9 10.90 -22.63 -6.75
N LYS A 10 11.11 -21.58 -5.96
CA LYS A 10 10.08 -21.08 -5.04
C LYS A 10 8.88 -20.69 -5.91
N ALA A 11 7.84 -21.52 -5.88
CA ALA A 11 6.57 -21.23 -6.55
C ALA A 11 6.12 -19.85 -6.07
N ARG A 12 5.94 -18.92 -7.01
CA ARG A 12 5.46 -17.57 -6.72
C ARG A 12 3.97 -17.70 -6.39
N THR A 13 3.65 -17.95 -5.13
CA THR A 13 2.27 -18.09 -4.64
C THR A 13 1.53 -16.80 -5.00
N ARG A 14 0.55 -16.89 -5.90
CA ARG A 14 -0.40 -15.81 -6.13
C ARG A 14 -1.12 -15.61 -4.79
N ALA A 15 -0.87 -14.50 -4.10
CA ALA A 15 -1.59 -14.19 -2.88
C ALA A 15 -3.09 -14.17 -3.21
N GLU A 16 -3.82 -15.16 -2.71
CA GLU A 16 -5.27 -15.28 -2.90
C GLU A 16 -5.97 -14.14 -2.18
N ALA A 17 -7.01 -13.58 -2.81
CA ALA A 17 -7.78 -12.50 -2.23
C ALA A 17 -8.43 -12.97 -0.91
N ARG A 18 -8.32 -12.18 0.16
CA ARG A 18 -8.87 -12.51 1.50
C ARG A 18 -10.20 -11.82 1.73
N ASP A 19 -11.12 -12.43 2.48
CA ASP A 19 -12.38 -11.78 2.81
C ASP A 19 -12.15 -10.51 3.63
N PHE A 20 -12.68 -9.37 3.15
CA PHE A 20 -12.52 -8.07 3.79
C PHE A 20 -13.14 -8.03 5.18
N ALA A 21 -14.30 -8.68 5.37
CA ALA A 21 -15.07 -8.60 6.61
C ALA A 21 -14.37 -9.32 7.78
N GLY A 22 -13.72 -10.46 7.51
CA GLY A 22 -12.96 -11.22 8.52
C GLY A 22 -11.47 -10.89 8.61
N PHE A 23 -10.87 -10.25 7.61
CA PHE A 23 -9.42 -10.01 7.56
C PHE A 23 -9.01 -8.70 8.26
N PRO A 24 -7.80 -8.63 8.86
CA PRO A 24 -6.98 -9.76 9.30
C PRO A 24 -7.60 -10.48 10.51
N ALA A 25 -7.42 -11.80 10.58
CA ALA A 25 -7.90 -12.60 11.69
C ALA A 25 -7.03 -12.36 12.95
N ALA A 26 -7.58 -12.59 14.14
CA ALA A 26 -6.82 -12.41 15.39
C ALA A 26 -5.54 -13.28 15.44
N THR A 27 -5.55 -14.45 14.81
CA THR A 27 -4.40 -15.34 14.67
C THR A 27 -3.34 -14.85 13.69
N ASP A 28 -3.66 -13.86 12.85
CA ASP A 28 -2.69 -13.24 11.94
C ASP A 28 -1.77 -12.26 12.68
N GLY A 29 -2.10 -11.92 13.94
CA GLY A 29 -1.19 -11.26 14.87
C GLY A 29 0.07 -12.09 15.06
N GLY A 30 1.23 -11.49 14.83
CA GLY A 30 2.49 -12.09 15.29
C GLY A 30 2.45 -12.33 16.80
N ALA A 31 3.37 -13.15 17.32
CA ALA A 31 3.60 -13.24 18.76
C ALA A 31 3.72 -11.85 19.40
N VAL A 32 3.44 -11.74 20.70
CA VAL A 32 3.64 -10.50 21.51
C VAL A 32 4.91 -9.79 21.04
N GLY A 33 4.76 -8.60 20.48
CA GLY A 33 5.86 -7.95 19.78
C GLY A 33 5.60 -6.49 19.47
N THR A 34 6.60 -5.85 18.88
CA THR A 34 6.52 -4.44 18.47
C THR A 34 5.78 -4.32 17.13
N PHE A 35 5.22 -3.13 16.86
CA PHE A 35 4.62 -2.84 15.54
C PHE A 35 5.52 -3.22 14.37
N ARG A 36 6.84 -3.00 14.49
CA ARG A 36 7.83 -3.30 13.42
C ARG A 36 7.94 -4.79 13.11
N GLU A 37 7.76 -5.65 14.11
CA GLU A 37 7.81 -7.10 13.91
C GLU A 37 6.47 -7.58 13.34
N ALA A 38 5.37 -7.07 13.88
CA ALA A 38 4.03 -7.40 13.42
C ALA A 38 3.81 -7.00 11.95
N VAL A 39 4.17 -5.77 11.56
CA VAL A 39 4.01 -5.29 10.17
C VAL A 39 4.90 -6.07 9.20
N ARG A 40 6.14 -6.41 9.58
CA ARG A 40 7.01 -7.24 8.72
C ARG A 40 6.45 -8.64 8.53
N GLY A 41 5.96 -9.26 9.60
CA GLY A 41 5.30 -10.57 9.53
C GLY A 41 4.02 -10.54 8.69
N PHE A 42 3.20 -9.50 8.88
CA PHE A 42 1.97 -9.28 8.12
C PHE A 42 2.24 -9.14 6.62
N LEU A 43 3.17 -8.26 6.23
CA LEU A 43 3.50 -8.04 4.83
C LEU A 43 4.10 -9.28 4.18
N ALA A 44 4.97 -10.02 4.88
CA ALA A 44 5.54 -11.26 4.38
C ALA A 44 4.49 -12.35 4.11
N ARG A 45 3.41 -12.39 4.91
CA ARG A 45 2.34 -13.39 4.79
C ARG A 45 1.25 -13.01 3.80
N HIS A 46 0.84 -11.75 3.78
CA HIS A 46 -0.40 -11.34 3.14
C HIS A 46 -0.19 -10.41 1.93
N ALA A 47 0.99 -9.80 1.79
CA ALA A 47 1.22 -8.77 0.79
C ALA A 47 2.20 -9.21 -0.32
N ARG A 48 2.06 -8.57 -1.48
CA ARG A 48 3.04 -8.61 -2.58
C ARG A 48 3.73 -7.26 -2.70
N LEU A 49 5.05 -7.25 -2.90
CA LEU A 49 5.80 -6.03 -3.17
C LEU A 49 5.57 -5.55 -4.61
N LEU A 50 5.44 -4.23 -4.79
CA LEU A 50 5.28 -3.53 -6.07
C LEU A 50 6.36 -2.45 -6.26
N PRO A 51 6.82 -2.21 -7.52
CA PRO A 51 6.62 -3.08 -8.67
C PRO A 51 7.24 -4.45 -8.40
N LEU A 52 6.71 -5.52 -9.00
CA LEU A 52 7.34 -6.83 -8.83
C LEU A 52 8.80 -6.69 -9.31
N PRO A 53 9.79 -7.18 -8.53
CA PRO A 53 11.18 -7.10 -8.92
C PRO A 53 11.33 -7.76 -10.30
N SER A 54 11.58 -6.95 -11.32
CA SER A 54 11.90 -7.41 -12.65
C SER A 54 13.39 -7.66 -12.70
N ILE A 55 13.78 -8.90 -13.01
CA ILE A 55 15.19 -9.30 -13.18
C ILE A 55 15.81 -8.55 -14.39
N PHE A 56 14.99 -7.91 -15.22
CA PHE A 56 15.39 -7.26 -16.47
C PHE A 56 15.19 -5.72 -16.48
N SER A 57 14.84 -5.08 -15.36
CA SER A 57 14.77 -3.61 -15.31
C SER A 57 16.04 -3.02 -14.69
N PRO A 58 16.85 -2.26 -15.45
CA PRO A 58 18.02 -1.56 -14.89
C PRO A 58 17.66 -0.51 -13.81
N ALA A 59 16.40 -0.09 -13.74
CA ALA A 59 15.89 0.78 -12.66
C ALA A 59 15.95 0.13 -11.26
N ALA A 60 16.01 -1.21 -11.15
CA ALA A 60 16.14 -1.90 -9.87
C ALA A 60 17.57 -1.83 -9.27
N ALA A 61 18.55 -1.34 -10.03
CA ALA A 61 19.93 -1.13 -9.60
C ALA A 61 20.21 0.32 -9.12
N ALA A 62 19.27 1.24 -9.33
CA ALA A 62 19.30 2.57 -8.72
C ALA A 62 18.97 2.46 -7.22
N ALA A 63 19.40 3.42 -6.41
CA ALA A 63 19.19 3.46 -4.97
C ALA A 63 17.75 3.04 -4.60
N PRO A 64 17.54 2.30 -3.48
CA PRO A 64 16.22 1.81 -3.12
C PRO A 64 15.21 2.96 -3.12
N PRO A 65 13.99 2.77 -3.63
CA PRO A 65 13.02 3.86 -3.70
C PRO A 65 12.70 4.34 -2.27
N HIS A 66 12.48 5.64 -2.13
CA HIS A 66 12.08 6.26 -0.86
C HIS A 66 10.67 5.79 -0.43
N LEU A 67 9.84 5.31 -1.37
CA LEU A 67 8.56 4.63 -1.14
C LEU A 67 8.61 3.17 -1.63
N LEU A 68 8.26 2.24 -0.75
CA LEU A 68 8.10 0.82 -1.07
C LEU A 68 6.64 0.40 -0.87
N THR A 69 5.96 0.06 -1.96
CA THR A 69 4.53 -0.28 -1.91
C THR A 69 4.31 -1.78 -1.85
N TRP A 70 3.69 -2.23 -0.78
CA TRP A 70 3.16 -3.57 -0.63
C TRP A 70 1.66 -3.57 -0.90
N ARG A 71 1.12 -4.65 -1.47
CA ARG A 71 -0.29 -4.73 -1.80
C ARG A 71 -0.91 -6.02 -1.28
N VAL A 72 -2.05 -5.90 -0.61
CA VAL A 72 -2.90 -7.00 -0.15
C VAL A 72 -4.20 -6.96 -0.95
N SER A 73 -4.55 -8.09 -1.58
CA SER A 73 -5.80 -8.25 -2.31
C SER A 73 -6.90 -8.75 -1.37
N LEU A 74 -8.04 -8.06 -1.35
CA LEU A 74 -9.20 -8.35 -0.51
C LEU A 74 -10.43 -8.56 -1.40
N ARG A 75 -11.34 -9.45 -1.00
CA ARG A 75 -12.64 -9.68 -1.66
C ARG A 75 -13.73 -9.07 -0.80
N VAL A 76 -14.70 -8.43 -1.44
CA VAL A 76 -15.86 -7.82 -0.77
C VAL A 76 -17.11 -8.45 -1.38
N GLY A 77 -17.89 -9.16 -0.57
CA GLY A 77 -19.14 -9.81 -0.98
C GLY A 77 -19.57 -10.90 0.01
N GLU A 78 -20.88 -11.08 0.18
CA GLU A 78 -21.45 -12.15 0.99
C GLU A 78 -21.36 -13.50 0.26
N GLU A 79 -21.10 -14.57 1.00
CA GLU A 79 -21.23 -15.94 0.51
C GLU A 79 -22.69 -16.19 0.11
N GLY A 80 -23.00 -16.15 -1.19
CA GLY A 80 -24.35 -16.45 -1.71
C GLY A 80 -24.87 -15.56 -2.85
N ALA A 81 -24.13 -14.54 -3.28
CA ALA A 81 -24.49 -13.79 -4.49
C ALA A 81 -24.17 -14.61 -5.75
N GLU A 82 -25.15 -14.76 -6.65
CA GLU A 82 -25.06 -15.51 -7.90
C GLU A 82 -23.79 -15.14 -8.71
N GLU A 83 -23.16 -16.17 -9.29
CA GLU A 83 -21.80 -16.15 -9.88
C GLU A 83 -21.62 -15.21 -11.11
N ASP A 84 -22.63 -14.42 -11.47
CA ASP A 84 -22.63 -13.53 -12.65
C ASP A 84 -22.16 -12.09 -12.37
N ALA A 85 -21.89 -11.74 -11.11
CA ALA A 85 -21.22 -10.48 -10.74
C ALA A 85 -19.80 -10.79 -10.23
N GLY A 86 -18.84 -10.84 -11.16
CA GLY A 86 -17.43 -11.10 -10.86
C GLY A 86 -16.97 -10.43 -9.56
N GLY A 87 -16.58 -11.25 -8.58
CA GLY A 87 -16.36 -10.81 -7.20
C GLY A 87 -15.56 -9.51 -7.08
N CYS A 88 -16.09 -8.56 -6.32
CA CYS A 88 -15.48 -7.25 -6.21
C CYS A 88 -14.22 -7.30 -5.35
N GLY A 89 -13.07 -7.05 -5.97
CA GLY A 89 -11.79 -6.98 -5.30
C GLY A 89 -11.49 -5.56 -4.81
N VAL A 90 -11.04 -5.43 -3.57
CA VAL A 90 -10.46 -4.20 -3.01
C VAL A 90 -8.99 -4.44 -2.71
N GLU A 91 -8.11 -3.48 -2.98
CA GLU A 91 -6.69 -3.57 -2.66
C GLU A 91 -6.31 -2.63 -1.52
N LEU A 92 -5.65 -3.19 -0.49
CA LEU A 92 -4.94 -2.40 0.51
C LEU A 92 -3.48 -2.23 0.06
N ASN A 93 -3.06 -0.99 -0.12
CA ASN A 93 -1.65 -0.64 -0.30
C ASN A 93 -1.04 -0.27 1.06
N VAL A 94 0.08 -0.90 1.40
CA VAL A 94 0.93 -0.52 2.53
C VAL A 94 2.21 0.08 1.97
N VAL A 95 2.36 1.40 2.04
CA VAL A 95 3.53 2.12 1.54
C VAL A 95 4.49 2.34 2.70
N GLU A 96 5.65 1.68 2.67
CA GLU A 96 6.75 1.97 3.59
C GLU A 96 7.56 3.14 3.02
N GLU A 97 7.70 4.19 3.82
CA GLU A 97 8.44 5.39 3.47
C GLU A 97 9.67 5.56 4.36
N ASP A 98 10.81 5.84 3.71
CA ASP A 98 12.05 6.23 4.36
C ASP A 98 12.00 7.72 4.73
N VAL A 99 11.82 8.01 6.02
CA VAL A 99 11.61 9.37 6.53
C VAL A 99 12.82 10.26 6.28
N LEU A 100 14.04 9.71 6.30
CA LEU A 100 15.27 10.50 6.10
C LEU A 100 15.44 10.96 4.65
N ARG A 101 14.82 10.24 3.71
CA ARG A 101 14.84 10.54 2.27
C ARG A 101 13.51 11.10 1.78
N SER A 102 12.58 11.34 2.71
CA SER A 102 11.25 11.81 2.39
C SER A 102 11.20 13.32 2.11
N ARG A 103 10.12 13.77 1.43
CA ARG A 103 9.82 15.20 1.28
C ARG A 103 9.64 15.91 2.63
N SER A 104 9.16 15.21 3.65
CA SER A 104 8.96 15.76 4.99
C SER A 104 9.39 14.77 6.07
N VAL A 105 10.50 15.12 6.72
CA VAL A 105 11.06 14.39 7.88
C VAL A 105 10.09 14.36 9.06
N TYR A 106 9.23 15.37 9.17
CA TYR A 106 8.26 15.50 10.24
C TYR A 106 6.89 15.03 9.81
N CYS A 107 6.17 14.40 10.73
CA CYS A 107 4.75 14.14 10.55
C CYS A 107 3.96 15.38 10.97
N ASP A 108 3.20 15.95 10.03
CA ASP A 108 2.37 17.12 10.32
C ASP A 108 1.32 16.85 11.40
N GLN A 109 0.76 15.63 11.43
CA GLN A 109 -0.22 15.26 12.45
C GLN A 109 0.42 15.23 13.84
N CYS A 110 1.58 14.58 14.00
CA CYS A 110 2.37 14.63 15.24
C CYS A 110 2.68 16.07 15.67
N ARG A 111 3.11 16.91 14.72
CA ARG A 111 3.46 18.31 14.99
C ARG A 111 2.27 19.10 15.52
N VAL A 112 1.10 18.91 14.91
CA VAL A 112 -0.15 19.59 15.32
C VAL A 112 -0.63 19.11 16.69
N VAL A 113 -0.54 17.81 16.99
CA VAL A 113 -0.99 17.25 18.29
C VAL A 113 0.03 17.39 19.43
N GLY A 114 1.10 18.16 19.22
CA GLY A 114 2.04 18.56 20.28
C GLY A 114 3.27 17.66 20.46
N TRP A 115 3.55 16.74 19.53
CA TRP A 115 4.77 15.90 19.58
C TRP A 115 6.05 16.63 19.14
N SER A 116 5.99 17.97 19.00
CA SER A 116 7.10 18.86 18.62
C SER A 116 7.71 18.54 17.24
N GLY A 117 8.84 19.18 16.91
CA GLY A 117 9.57 19.01 15.64
C GLY A 117 10.67 17.94 15.70
N HIS A 118 10.54 16.92 16.52
CA HIS A 118 11.53 15.83 16.56
C HIS A 118 11.09 14.68 15.65
N PRO A 119 11.98 14.09 14.83
CA PRO A 119 11.64 12.94 14.02
C PRO A 119 11.27 11.77 14.93
N VAL A 120 10.01 11.35 14.88
CA VAL A 120 9.45 10.29 15.74
C VAL A 120 10.09 8.93 15.43
N CYS A 121 10.44 8.69 14.16
CA CYS A 121 11.02 7.43 13.68
C CYS A 121 11.64 7.59 12.28
N GLY A 122 12.59 6.71 11.93
CA GLY A 122 13.21 6.68 10.60
C GLY A 122 12.36 6.05 9.48
N LYS A 123 11.21 5.45 9.81
CA LYS A 123 10.28 4.87 8.83
C LYS A 123 8.83 5.17 9.20
N ARG A 124 8.01 5.48 8.20
CA ARG A 124 6.55 5.61 8.36
C ARG A 124 5.83 4.72 7.36
N TYR A 125 4.64 4.26 7.72
CA TYR A 125 3.86 3.31 6.95
C TYR A 125 2.51 3.93 6.62
N HIS A 126 2.17 4.05 5.34
CA HIS A 126 0.86 4.49 4.90
C HIS A 126 0.00 3.26 4.58
N PHE A 127 -1.18 3.18 5.19
CA PHE A 127 -2.19 2.17 4.88
C PHE A 127 -3.28 2.85 4.06
N ILE A 128 -3.43 2.44 2.80
CA ILE A 128 -4.27 3.11 1.82
C ILE A 128 -5.22 2.12 1.16
N ILE A 129 -6.51 2.42 1.20
CA ILE A 129 -7.50 1.84 0.31
C ILE A 129 -7.96 2.93 -0.64
N GLU A 130 -7.76 2.68 -1.92
CA GLU A 130 -8.10 3.59 -3.00
C GLU A 130 -9.60 3.52 -3.31
N ASN A 131 -10.20 4.59 -3.85
CA ASN A 131 -11.59 4.51 -4.31
C ASN A 131 -11.74 3.60 -5.54
N ASP A 132 -12.98 3.21 -5.80
CA ASP A 132 -13.29 2.25 -6.85
C ASP A 132 -12.89 2.76 -8.24
N SER A 133 -13.05 4.06 -8.54
CA SER A 133 -12.69 4.62 -9.84
C SER A 133 -11.20 4.48 -10.12
N ILE A 134 -10.34 4.68 -9.11
CA ILE A 134 -8.91 4.56 -9.29
C ILE A 134 -8.45 3.08 -9.22
N GLN A 135 -9.14 2.23 -8.45
CA GLN A 135 -8.87 0.78 -8.49
C GLN A 135 -9.20 0.16 -9.86
N MET A 136 -10.30 0.61 -10.49
CA MET A 136 -10.75 0.12 -11.80
C MET A 136 -9.90 0.63 -12.96
N ALA A 137 -9.21 1.76 -12.81
CA ALA A 137 -8.27 2.30 -13.80
C ALA A 137 -7.03 1.41 -14.04
N GLY A 138 -6.99 0.21 -13.43
CA GLY A 138 -6.06 -0.84 -13.77
C GLY A 138 -4.66 -0.51 -13.31
N ARG A 139 -4.33 -0.91 -12.07
CA ARG A 139 -2.97 -1.26 -11.62
C ARG A 139 -1.85 -0.52 -12.38
N ARG A 140 -1.56 0.73 -12.00
CA ARG A 140 -0.25 1.45 -12.02
C ARG A 140 -0.50 2.97 -12.10
N ARG A 141 -0.09 3.69 -11.05
CA ARG A 141 -0.47 5.10 -10.74
C ARG A 141 0.59 6.14 -11.09
N THR A 142 1.61 5.80 -11.85
CA THR A 142 2.49 6.85 -12.40
C THR A 142 1.71 7.54 -13.50
N CYS A 143 1.26 8.77 -13.30
CA CYS A 143 0.61 9.57 -14.34
C CYS A 143 1.62 10.52 -14.98
N CYS A 144 1.48 10.75 -16.27
CA CYS A 144 2.29 11.73 -16.96
C CYS A 144 2.03 13.13 -16.36
N LEU A 145 3.06 13.80 -15.83
CA LEU A 145 2.93 15.15 -15.27
C LEU A 145 2.51 16.21 -16.30
N ARG A 146 2.72 15.93 -17.60
CA ARG A 146 2.38 16.86 -18.69
C ARG A 146 0.92 16.78 -19.12
N CYS A 147 0.36 15.58 -19.23
CA CYS A 147 -0.97 15.37 -19.81
C CYS A 147 -1.93 14.58 -18.93
N GLY A 148 -1.51 14.14 -17.74
CA GLY A 148 -2.32 13.39 -16.78
C GLY A 148 -2.62 11.95 -17.17
N THR A 149 -2.06 11.45 -18.29
CA THR A 149 -2.34 10.09 -18.76
C THR A 149 -1.74 9.05 -17.81
N PRO A 150 -2.50 8.02 -17.41
CA PRO A 150 -1.98 6.91 -16.63
C PRO A 150 -0.86 6.17 -17.39
N MET A 151 0.23 5.87 -16.70
CA MET A 151 1.40 5.16 -17.23
C MET A 151 1.67 3.91 -16.40
N ALA A 152 2.23 2.88 -17.04
CA ALA A 152 2.58 1.67 -16.34
C ALA A 152 3.75 1.94 -15.35
N ALA A 153 3.69 1.37 -14.13
CA ALA A 153 4.79 1.46 -13.18
C ALA A 153 6.06 0.88 -13.82
N ALA A 154 7.14 1.66 -13.71
CA ALA A 154 8.44 1.51 -14.36
C ALA A 154 8.56 2.02 -15.81
N GLU A 155 7.52 2.59 -16.41
CA GLU A 155 7.66 3.39 -17.64
C GLU A 155 7.95 4.84 -17.27
N SER A 156 9.06 5.38 -17.77
CA SER A 156 9.35 6.81 -17.71
C SER A 156 8.70 7.56 -18.87
N ARG A 157 8.31 6.90 -19.96
CA ARG A 157 7.77 7.57 -21.16
C ARG A 157 6.27 7.45 -21.25
N CYS A 158 5.58 8.58 -21.33
CA CYS A 158 4.15 8.63 -21.56
C CYS A 158 3.81 8.14 -22.97
N LEU A 159 2.96 7.12 -23.09
CA LEU A 159 2.55 6.57 -24.39
C LEU A 159 1.66 7.52 -25.21
N LEU A 160 1.05 8.54 -24.59
CA LEU A 160 0.14 9.46 -25.27
C LEU A 160 0.86 10.72 -25.79
N CYS A 161 1.58 11.43 -24.93
CA CYS A 161 2.26 12.68 -25.31
C CYS A 161 3.77 12.50 -25.55
N ASN A 162 4.28 11.27 -25.42
CA ASN A 162 5.69 10.93 -25.60
C ASN A 162 6.63 11.71 -24.65
N PHE A 163 6.11 12.22 -23.54
CA PHE A 163 6.90 12.90 -22.52
C PHE A 163 7.69 11.87 -21.71
N ASP A 164 9.01 12.01 -21.69
CA ASP A 164 9.90 11.27 -20.82
C ASP A 164 9.96 11.96 -19.45
N MET A 165 9.56 11.22 -18.41
CA MET A 165 9.65 11.60 -17.02
C MET A 165 11.03 11.25 -16.47
N GLU A 166 11.66 12.19 -15.79
CA GLU A 166 12.90 11.97 -15.06
C GLU A 166 12.65 11.20 -13.76
N GLY A 167 13.72 10.68 -13.14
CA GLY A 167 13.63 9.92 -11.90
C GLY A 167 12.91 10.69 -10.80
N GLU A 168 13.23 11.97 -10.61
CA GLU A 168 12.65 12.86 -9.59
C GLU A 168 11.15 13.13 -9.83
N GLU A 169 10.72 13.25 -11.08
CA GLU A 169 9.30 13.45 -11.46
C GLU A 169 8.46 12.20 -11.15
N LEU A 170 9.04 11.01 -11.30
CA LEU A 170 8.43 9.75 -10.90
C LEU A 170 8.25 9.67 -9.38
N GLU A 171 9.21 10.21 -8.61
CA GLU A 171 9.14 10.33 -7.15
C GLU A 171 8.03 11.28 -6.73
N GLU A 172 7.94 12.46 -7.36
CA GLU A 172 6.88 13.45 -7.09
C GLU A 172 5.48 12.87 -7.31
N CYS A 173 5.30 12.08 -8.37
CA CYS A 173 4.04 11.38 -8.63
C CYS A 173 3.64 10.42 -7.48
N GLY A 174 4.61 9.77 -6.85
CA GLY A 174 4.39 8.92 -5.68
C GLY A 174 3.81 9.69 -4.49
N TYR A 175 4.33 10.89 -4.21
CA TYR A 175 3.82 11.74 -3.13
C TYR A 175 2.45 12.35 -3.45
N LEU A 176 2.20 12.78 -4.68
CA LEU A 176 0.88 13.25 -5.11
C LEU A 176 -0.19 12.18 -4.88
N HIS A 177 0.16 10.91 -5.11
CA HIS A 177 -0.72 9.81 -4.78
C HIS A 177 -0.95 9.70 -3.26
N LEU A 178 0.07 9.79 -2.41
CA LEU A 178 -0.13 9.75 -0.96
C LEU A 178 -1.09 10.86 -0.49
N ASP A 179 -1.02 12.05 -1.10
CA ASP A 179 -1.83 13.21 -0.69
C ASP A 179 -3.29 13.19 -1.21
N ASP A 180 -3.65 12.25 -2.10
CA ASP A 180 -4.95 12.16 -2.79
C ASP A 180 -6.17 12.02 -1.86
N SER A 181 -6.99 13.09 -1.79
CA SER A 181 -8.17 13.21 -0.91
C SER A 181 -9.27 12.20 -1.15
N SER A 182 -9.23 11.50 -2.27
CA SER A 182 -10.25 10.54 -2.67
C SER A 182 -10.03 9.12 -2.14
N HIS A 183 -8.95 8.87 -1.40
CA HIS A 183 -8.74 7.58 -0.72
C HIS A 183 -9.92 7.20 0.18
N LEU A 184 -10.35 5.94 0.12
CA LEU A 184 -11.39 5.42 1.01
C LEU A 184 -10.88 5.26 2.43
N LEU A 185 -9.66 4.78 2.58
CA LEU A 185 -8.91 4.71 3.84
C LEU A 185 -7.54 5.32 3.61
N HIS A 186 -7.10 6.18 4.51
CA HIS A 186 -5.70 6.58 4.59
C HIS A 186 -5.30 6.74 6.04
N ALA A 187 -4.34 5.92 6.48
CA ALA A 187 -3.73 6.04 7.79
C ALA A 187 -2.21 6.06 7.67
N VAL A 188 -1.55 6.72 8.62
CA VAL A 188 -0.09 6.79 8.75
C VAL A 188 0.30 6.18 10.08
N VAL A 189 1.24 5.24 10.09
CA VAL A 189 1.76 4.62 11.31
C VAL A 189 3.27 4.76 11.37
N HIS A 190 3.75 5.32 12.46
CA HIS A 190 5.17 5.45 12.74
C HIS A 190 5.78 4.11 13.15
N ALA A 191 7.09 3.92 12.93
CA ALA A 191 7.75 2.68 13.31
C ALA A 191 7.75 2.39 14.83
N ASN A 192 7.33 3.32 15.68
CA ASN A 192 7.09 3.10 17.12
C ASN A 192 5.67 2.56 17.42
N GLY A 193 4.80 2.44 16.41
CA GLY A 193 3.44 1.94 16.51
C GLY A 193 2.36 3.00 16.71
N TYR A 194 2.71 4.28 16.85
CA TYR A 194 1.72 5.35 16.94
C TYR A 194 1.21 5.73 15.56
N GLY A 195 -0.11 5.81 15.42
CA GLY A 195 -0.76 6.06 14.14
C GLY A 195 -1.67 7.29 14.12
N HIS A 196 -1.93 7.77 12.91
CA HIS A 196 -2.90 8.80 12.59
C HIS A 196 -3.83 8.28 11.51
N LEU A 197 -5.12 8.28 11.79
CA LEU A 197 -6.14 8.01 10.78
C LEU A 197 -6.49 9.31 10.07
N LEU A 198 -6.09 9.45 8.81
CA LEU A 198 -6.24 10.69 8.04
C LEU A 198 -7.60 10.75 7.32
N ARG A 199 -8.05 9.62 6.75
CA ARG A 199 -9.25 9.57 5.91
C ARG A 199 -10.02 8.27 6.10
N VAL A 200 -11.35 8.41 6.16
CA VAL A 200 -12.33 7.32 6.14
C VAL A 200 -13.54 7.81 5.34
N ASN A 201 -13.50 7.63 4.02
CA ASN A 201 -14.49 8.21 3.13
C ASN A 201 -15.61 7.21 2.73
N GLY A 202 -15.38 5.89 2.80
CA GLY A 202 -16.42 4.89 2.52
C GLY A 202 -17.22 5.14 1.23
N ARG A 203 -18.56 5.06 1.30
CA ARG A 203 -19.45 5.34 0.17
C ARG A 203 -19.41 6.81 -0.28
N GLU A 204 -19.24 7.73 0.65
CA GLU A 204 -19.13 9.17 0.36
C GLU A 204 -17.84 9.49 -0.43
N GLY A 205 -16.80 8.67 -0.27
CA GLY A 205 -15.56 8.70 -1.04
C GLY A 205 -15.61 8.02 -2.40
N GLY A 206 -16.80 7.58 -2.85
CA GLY A 206 -16.97 6.91 -4.13
C GLY A 206 -16.75 5.40 -4.10
N SER A 207 -16.81 4.75 -2.93
CA SER A 207 -16.89 3.29 -2.89
C SER A 207 -18.29 2.80 -3.24
N ARG A 208 -18.38 1.79 -4.11
CA ARG A 208 -19.64 1.10 -4.40
C ARG A 208 -19.95 0.01 -3.38
N HIS A 209 -18.93 -0.44 -2.63
CA HIS A 209 -19.03 -1.63 -1.78
C HIS A 209 -18.75 -1.36 -0.31
N LEU A 210 -17.73 -0.55 0.02
CA LEU A 210 -17.31 -0.32 1.40
C LEU A 210 -18.01 0.89 2.03
N THR A 211 -18.67 0.68 3.16
CA THR A 211 -19.14 1.78 4.01
C THR A 211 -18.00 2.28 4.91
N GLY A 212 -18.15 3.48 5.48
CA GLY A 212 -17.21 3.98 6.49
C GLY A 212 -17.11 3.04 7.71
N ARG A 213 -18.20 2.37 8.08
CA ARG A 213 -18.22 1.37 9.17
C ARG A 213 -17.38 0.15 8.83
N ASP A 214 -17.46 -0.35 7.60
CA ASP A 214 -16.67 -1.51 7.17
C ASP A 214 -15.18 -1.19 7.23
N ILE A 215 -14.80 0.00 6.74
CA ILE A 215 -13.42 0.50 6.77
C ILE A 215 -12.91 0.67 8.21
N MET A 216 -13.71 1.27 9.10
CA MET A 216 -13.34 1.41 10.52
C MET A 216 -13.18 0.04 11.18
N SER A 217 -14.10 -0.88 10.95
CA SER A 217 -14.03 -2.24 11.52
C SER A 217 -12.79 -2.99 11.03
N PHE A 218 -12.44 -2.81 9.74
CA PHE A 218 -11.21 -3.32 9.16
C PHE A 218 -9.97 -2.70 9.81
N TRP A 219 -9.95 -1.36 9.95
CA TRP A 219 -8.86 -0.65 10.58
C TRP A 219 -8.64 -1.08 12.04
N ASP A 220 -9.70 -1.25 12.82
CA ASP A 220 -9.63 -1.71 14.22
C ASP A 220 -8.99 -3.11 14.33
N ARG A 221 -9.35 -4.03 13.43
CA ARG A 221 -8.72 -5.36 13.37
C ARG A 221 -7.24 -5.25 13.03
N LEU A 222 -6.91 -4.42 12.03
CA LEU A 222 -5.53 -4.19 11.63
C LEU A 222 -4.70 -3.61 12.79
N CYS A 223 -5.23 -2.63 13.53
CA CYS A 223 -4.58 -2.03 14.69
C CYS A 223 -4.30 -3.08 15.79
N LYS A 224 -5.26 -3.97 16.07
CA LYS A 224 -5.09 -5.06 17.04
C LYS A 224 -3.98 -6.02 16.63
N VAL A 225 -4.00 -6.45 15.36
CA VAL A 225 -3.03 -7.40 14.79
C VAL A 225 -1.63 -6.80 14.68
N LEU A 226 -1.52 -5.51 14.37
CA LEU A 226 -0.25 -4.82 14.16
C LEU A 226 0.26 -4.09 15.40
N HIS A 227 -0.51 -4.06 16.50
CA HIS A 227 -0.19 -3.29 17.72
C HIS A 227 -0.02 -1.78 17.46
N VAL A 228 -0.93 -1.22 16.64
CA VAL A 228 -1.02 0.22 16.41
C VAL A 228 -1.74 0.90 17.58
N ARG A 229 -1.28 2.10 17.94
CA ARG A 229 -1.82 2.93 19.03
C ARG A 229 -2.27 4.29 18.52
#